data_AF-A0A257L0Y6-F1
#
_entry.id   AF-A0A257L0Y6-F1
#
_cell.length_a   1.000
_cell.length_b   1.000
_cell.length_c   1.000
_cell.angle_alpha   90.00
_cell.angle_beta   90.00
_cell.angle_gamma   90.00
#
_symmetry.space_group_name_H-M   'P 1'
#
loop_
_entity.id
_entity.type
_entity.pdbx_description
1 polymer ?
#
loop_
_entity_poly.entity_id
_entity_poly.type
_entity_poly.pdbx_seq_one_letter_code
_entity_poly.pdbx_strand_id
1 'polypeptide(L)'
;GFLRKVGLTAEQLVERDGVYFAVVEKPGRETAAVLAETIPAIIRAFPWPKSMRWGAASLSTESLRWVRPLSGIIALLDDAVVPCEIDGIASGRTTMGHRFHHSGPVDIANAGAYIEALRAAHVIVHFSERCKLIREGAAKAAADAGLTLVADEGLVIENAGLTEWPVPLLGRFDETFLDVPPEVIQLTARVNQKYFVCEGADGKLANAFVCTANIEPNDPAVVVDGNRKVLAARLSDARFFWEQDQKILLADHAKKLERITFHEKLGTVADKVERVAKLARWLCEEGVVAGDPEFAEQAARLCKADLVTEMVGEFPELQGLMGGYYAAKEGLPVEAAEAIRDHYKPVGQGDDVPTAPVTVAVSLADKLDTLSSFFAVDEKPTGSKDPFALRRAALAIIRLITENGLRIGVAEGDLLDFFADRLKVQQREAGVRHDLIDAVFALGGEDDLVRLLARVHALQAFVTTEDGVNLLAGYKRAANILKKEDWRGIEGEISQTGEEDPLAMVDDPDLAPVIAAKMAERHAAAEHLSYTPEPAEQALIDALDAAAPQAAAAVEAERFADAMAALASLRAPIDRFFEEVIVNAEEPAKRQARLALLARFRDAVHRVADFSRIEG
;
A
#
# COMPACT_ATOMS: atom_id res chain seq x y z
N GLY A 1 25.11 25.42 25.13
CA GLY A 1 24.10 24.74 24.29
C GLY A 1 23.13 23.92 25.13
N PHE A 2 23.60 22.85 25.74
CA PHE A 2 22.79 21.90 26.53
C PHE A 2 22.01 22.55 27.70
N LEU A 3 22.68 23.31 28.58
CA LEU A 3 22.05 23.95 29.75
C LEU A 3 20.89 24.89 29.38
N ARG A 4 21.06 25.67 28.30
CA ARG A 4 20.00 26.56 27.80
C ARG A 4 18.77 25.78 27.29
N LYS A 5 18.96 24.59 26.70
CA LYS A 5 17.87 23.72 26.21
C LYS A 5 17.05 23.12 27.36
N VAL A 6 17.67 22.90 28.52
CA VAL A 6 17.01 22.38 29.73
C VAL A 6 16.59 23.49 30.70
N GLY A 7 16.77 24.76 30.33
CA GLY A 7 16.38 25.92 31.13
C GLY A 7 17.23 26.15 32.37
N LEU A 8 18.49 25.71 32.37
CA LEU A 8 19.44 25.86 33.49
C LEU A 8 20.60 26.79 33.15
N THR A 9 21.19 27.41 34.17
CA THR A 9 22.45 28.17 34.08
C THR A 9 23.63 27.37 34.63
N ALA A 10 24.85 27.78 34.29
CA ALA A 10 26.06 27.11 34.78
C ALA A 10 26.21 27.21 36.30
N GLU A 11 25.66 28.25 36.94
CA GLU A 11 25.70 28.43 38.40
C GLU A 11 24.81 27.43 39.15
N GLN A 12 23.89 26.74 38.45
CA GLN A 12 22.99 25.74 39.03
C GLN A 12 23.59 24.32 39.02
N LEU A 13 24.83 24.18 38.53
CA LEU A 13 25.54 22.91 38.49
C LEU A 13 26.44 22.74 39.73
N VAL A 14 26.45 21.54 40.27
CA VAL A 14 27.33 21.10 41.35
C VAL A 14 28.19 19.97 40.81
N GLU A 15 29.51 20.18 40.81
CA GLU A 15 30.46 19.15 40.41
C GLU A 15 30.61 18.09 41.51
N ARG A 16 30.46 16.82 41.16
CA ARG A 16 30.67 15.67 42.05
C ARG A 16 31.44 14.61 41.27
N ASP A 17 32.62 14.25 41.76
CA ASP A 17 33.51 13.23 41.18
C ASP A 17 33.79 13.43 39.66
N GLY A 18 34.01 14.67 39.24
CA GLY A 18 34.30 15.03 37.84
C GLY A 18 33.07 15.08 36.93
N VAL A 19 31.86 14.99 37.48
CA VAL A 19 30.58 15.09 36.75
C VAL A 19 29.75 16.26 37.29
N TYR A 20 29.20 17.08 36.39
CA TYR A 20 28.30 18.18 36.76
C TYR A 20 26.86 17.71 36.92
N PHE A 21 26.30 17.89 38.12
CA PHE A 21 24.90 17.59 38.44
C PHE A 21 24.10 18.87 38.61
N ALA A 22 22.85 18.89 38.14
CA ALA A 22 21.87 19.90 38.54
C ALA A 22 20.82 19.27 39.45
N VAL A 23 20.61 19.83 40.63
CA VAL A 23 19.50 19.43 41.50
C VAL A 23 18.36 20.42 41.26
N VAL A 24 17.32 19.96 40.57
CA VAL A 24 16.15 20.78 40.25
C VAL A 24 15.02 20.34 41.17
N GLU A 25 14.81 21.10 42.25
CA GLU A 25 13.66 20.92 43.14
C GLU A 25 12.53 21.84 42.68
N LYS A 26 11.41 21.25 42.27
CA LYS A 26 10.20 21.98 41.89
C LYS A 26 9.14 21.70 42.95
N PRO A 27 8.68 22.71 43.70
CA PRO A 27 7.60 22.50 44.66
C PRO A 27 6.34 22.04 43.91
N GLY A 28 5.62 21.10 44.51
CA GLY A 28 4.31 20.69 44.02
C GLY A 28 3.36 21.90 43.96
N ARG A 29 2.52 21.94 42.93
CA ARG A 29 1.46 22.94 42.79
C ARG A 29 0.12 22.29 43.10
N GLU A 30 -0.84 23.08 43.56
CA GLU A 30 -2.21 22.60 43.68
C GLU A 30 -2.76 22.21 42.30
N THR A 31 -3.36 21.01 42.20
CA THR A 31 -3.89 20.48 40.95
C THR A 31 -4.91 21.44 40.31
N ALA A 32 -5.77 22.07 41.10
CA ALA A 32 -6.75 23.04 40.60
C ALA A 32 -6.08 24.25 39.93
N ALA A 33 -4.99 24.79 40.51
CA ALA A 33 -4.25 25.91 39.93
C ALA A 33 -3.56 25.51 38.60
N VAL A 34 -3.02 24.28 38.53
CA VAL A 34 -2.44 23.77 37.28
C VAL A 34 -3.52 23.59 36.21
N LEU A 35 -4.67 23.01 36.56
CA LEU A 35 -5.79 22.83 35.63
C LEU A 35 -6.36 24.15 35.14
N ALA A 36 -6.49 25.16 36.02
CA ALA A 36 -6.98 26.49 35.68
C ALA A 36 -6.17 27.17 34.56
N GLU A 37 -4.84 26.98 34.56
CA GLU A 37 -3.94 27.46 33.50
C GLU A 37 -3.93 26.56 32.27
N THR A 38 -4.02 25.25 32.48
CA THR A 38 -3.82 24.25 31.42
C THR A 38 -5.04 24.13 30.51
N ILE A 39 -6.26 24.20 31.05
CA ILE A 39 -7.50 24.04 30.27
C ILE A 39 -7.60 25.08 29.14
N PRO A 40 -7.43 26.40 29.38
CA PRO A 40 -7.42 27.38 28.29
C PRO A 40 -6.32 27.15 27.25
N ALA A 41 -5.15 26.66 27.68
CA ALA A 41 -4.05 26.36 26.76
C ALA A 41 -4.39 25.17 25.85
N ILE A 42 -4.99 24.11 26.40
CA ILE A 42 -5.48 22.96 25.62
C ILE A 42 -6.52 23.42 24.61
N ILE A 43 -7.50 24.24 25.01
CA ILE A 43 -8.54 24.73 24.09
C ILE A 43 -7.93 25.58 22.97
N ARG A 44 -6.93 26.43 23.23
CA ARG A 44 -6.28 27.20 22.15
C ARG A 44 -5.45 26.34 21.19
N ALA A 45 -4.85 25.27 21.69
CA ALA A 45 -3.93 24.42 20.94
C ALA A 45 -4.59 23.16 20.35
N PHE A 46 -5.90 22.96 20.56
CA PHE A 46 -6.57 21.72 20.18
C PHE A 46 -6.54 21.53 18.65
N PRO A 47 -6.03 20.39 18.14
CA PRO A 47 -5.84 20.18 16.71
C PRO A 47 -7.14 19.71 16.05
N TRP A 48 -7.98 20.65 15.61
CA TRP A 48 -9.13 20.34 14.76
C TRP A 48 -8.71 20.25 13.29
N PRO A 49 -9.19 19.26 12.52
CA PRO A 49 -8.98 19.21 11.07
C PRO A 49 -9.47 20.48 10.37
N LYS A 50 -10.55 21.09 10.89
CA LYS A 50 -11.08 22.37 10.44
C LYS A 50 -11.55 23.19 11.65
N SER A 51 -10.82 24.25 11.96
CA SER A 51 -11.19 25.25 12.97
C SER A 51 -11.67 26.54 12.31
N MET A 52 -12.65 27.21 12.90
CA MET A 52 -13.16 28.50 12.43
C MET A 52 -13.14 29.55 13.55
N ARG A 53 -13.26 30.82 13.17
CA ARG A 53 -13.54 31.93 14.08
C ARG A 53 -15.01 32.31 13.96
N TRP A 54 -15.61 32.77 15.05
CA TRP A 54 -17.07 32.95 15.13
C TRP A 54 -17.44 34.36 15.62
N GLY A 55 -18.58 34.87 15.14
CA GLY A 55 -19.16 36.14 15.58
C GLY A 55 -18.33 37.38 15.25
N ALA A 56 -18.60 38.50 15.93
CA ALA A 56 -17.91 39.78 15.69
C ALA A 56 -16.39 39.71 16.00
N ALA A 57 -15.99 38.81 16.90
CA ALA A 57 -14.58 38.59 17.25
C ALA A 57 -13.76 38.01 16.09
N SER A 58 -14.39 37.41 15.07
CA SER A 58 -13.69 36.79 13.93
C SER A 58 -12.87 37.78 13.08
N LEU A 59 -13.13 39.08 13.24
CA LEU A 59 -12.38 40.16 12.61
C LEU A 59 -10.94 40.26 13.12
N SER A 60 -10.66 39.80 14.34
CA SER A 60 -9.31 39.77 14.90
C SER A 60 -8.61 38.44 14.62
N THR A 61 -7.32 38.52 14.29
CA THR A 61 -6.47 37.33 14.17
C THR A 61 -6.23 36.61 15.50
N GLU A 62 -6.48 37.28 16.61
CA GLU A 62 -6.28 36.78 17.98
C GLU A 62 -7.52 36.04 18.54
N SER A 63 -8.63 36.04 17.81
CA SER A 63 -9.86 35.35 18.24
C SER A 63 -9.70 33.84 18.31
N LEU A 64 -10.43 33.23 19.25
CA LEU A 64 -10.42 31.79 19.46
C LEU A 64 -10.82 31.06 18.18
N ARG A 65 -10.00 30.08 17.79
CA ARG A 65 -10.31 29.14 16.71
C ARG A 65 -10.89 27.88 17.33
N TRP A 66 -12.12 27.53 16.97
CA TRP A 66 -12.79 26.32 17.46
C TRP A 66 -13.67 25.71 16.36
N VAL A 67 -14.02 24.43 16.51
CA VAL A 67 -14.83 23.70 15.52
C VAL A 67 -16.26 24.27 15.40
N ARG A 68 -16.82 24.80 16.49
CA ARG A 68 -18.11 25.50 16.58
C ARG A 68 -18.05 26.60 17.66
N PRO A 69 -19.04 27.50 17.80
CA PRO A 69 -19.04 28.44 18.93
C PRO A 69 -19.04 27.70 20.27
N LEU A 70 -18.05 27.97 21.13
CA LEU A 70 -18.04 27.45 22.49
C LEU A 70 -19.15 28.12 23.29
N SER A 71 -19.99 27.34 23.99
CA SER A 71 -21.15 27.87 24.72
C SER A 71 -21.04 27.78 26.24
N GLY A 72 -20.08 27.01 26.75
CA GLY A 72 -19.87 26.82 28.19
C GLY A 72 -18.71 25.86 28.45
N ILE A 73 -18.19 25.90 29.67
CA ILE A 73 -17.11 25.02 30.14
C ILE A 73 -17.56 24.36 31.45
N ILE A 74 -17.50 23.03 31.50
CA ILE A 74 -17.64 22.27 32.75
C ILE A 74 -16.25 21.80 33.14
N ALA A 75 -15.68 22.41 34.19
CA ALA A 75 -14.37 22.06 34.72
C ALA A 75 -14.50 21.76 36.21
N LEU A 76 -14.52 20.48 36.58
CA LEU A 76 -14.76 20.02 37.95
C LEU A 76 -13.57 19.17 38.41
N LEU A 77 -13.11 19.41 39.65
CA LEU A 77 -12.18 18.56 40.37
C LEU A 77 -12.88 18.15 41.66
N ASP A 78 -13.23 16.87 41.75
CA ASP A 78 -14.14 16.34 42.77
C ASP A 78 -15.45 17.15 42.79
N ASP A 79 -15.79 17.74 43.94
CA ASP A 79 -16.99 18.57 44.13
C ASP A 79 -16.75 20.07 43.87
N ALA A 80 -15.55 20.48 43.48
CA ALA A 80 -15.18 21.88 43.27
C ALA A 80 -15.13 22.24 41.78
N VAL A 81 -15.56 23.48 41.46
CA VAL A 81 -15.33 24.07 40.13
C VAL A 81 -13.87 24.53 40.07
N VAL A 82 -13.16 24.12 39.03
CA VAL A 82 -11.83 24.65 38.71
C VAL A 82 -12.03 25.97 37.96
N PRO A 83 -11.64 27.13 38.54
CA PRO A 83 -11.90 28.42 37.92
C PRO A 83 -10.99 28.62 36.71
N CYS A 84 -11.53 28.53 35.50
CA CYS A 84 -10.86 28.90 34.27
C CYS A 84 -11.78 29.71 33.37
N GLU A 85 -11.19 30.58 32.55
CA GLU A 85 -11.92 31.39 31.58
C GLU A 85 -11.19 31.37 30.24
N ILE A 86 -11.96 31.32 29.16
CA ILE A 86 -11.44 31.55 27.81
C ILE A 86 -12.46 32.33 27.00
N ASP A 87 -12.00 33.42 26.38
CA ASP A 87 -12.80 34.25 25.48
C ASP A 87 -14.14 34.72 26.11
N GLY A 88 -14.11 35.08 27.40
CA GLY A 88 -15.29 35.53 28.16
C GLY A 88 -16.19 34.40 28.67
N ILE A 89 -15.82 33.13 28.47
CA ILE A 89 -16.57 31.96 28.93
C ILE A 89 -15.90 31.39 30.18
N ALA A 90 -16.53 31.59 31.32
CA ALA A 90 -16.09 31.04 32.59
C ALA A 90 -16.56 29.57 32.74
N SER A 91 -15.73 28.77 33.41
CA SER A 91 -16.08 27.43 33.87
C SER A 91 -17.20 27.46 34.91
N GLY A 92 -18.12 26.51 34.84
CA GLY A 92 -19.19 26.32 35.80
C GLY A 92 -19.60 24.86 35.96
N ARG A 93 -20.77 24.65 36.55
CA ARG A 93 -21.41 23.34 36.74
C ARG A 93 -22.57 23.10 35.77
N THR A 94 -22.99 24.13 35.06
CA THR A 94 -24.26 24.12 34.34
C THR A 94 -24.04 23.91 32.85
N THR A 95 -24.72 22.92 32.29
CA THR A 95 -24.73 22.60 30.86
C THR A 95 -26.16 22.49 30.35
N MET A 96 -26.36 22.06 29.11
CA MET A 96 -27.67 21.83 28.51
C MET A 96 -27.87 20.36 28.19
N GLY A 97 -29.11 19.89 28.37
CA GLY A 97 -29.55 18.58 27.90
C GLY A 97 -29.95 18.58 26.43
N HIS A 98 -30.56 17.48 25.99
CA HIS A 98 -31.03 17.32 24.63
C HIS A 98 -32.08 18.37 24.28
N ARG A 99 -31.90 19.04 23.13
CA ARG A 99 -32.72 20.19 22.70
C ARG A 99 -34.23 19.96 22.73
N PHE A 100 -34.68 18.74 22.42
CA PHE A 100 -36.11 18.40 22.31
C PHE A 100 -36.66 17.60 23.49
N HIS A 101 -35.80 16.88 24.22
CA HIS A 101 -36.23 15.97 25.28
C HIS A 101 -36.00 16.54 26.68
N HIS A 102 -35.22 17.62 26.78
CA HIS A 102 -34.95 18.28 28.04
C HIS A 102 -35.14 19.79 27.88
N SER A 103 -35.74 20.41 28.91
CA SER A 103 -35.96 21.85 28.96
C SER A 103 -35.19 22.45 30.12
N GLY A 104 -34.39 23.48 29.83
CA GLY A 104 -33.63 24.20 30.84
C GLY A 104 -32.21 23.65 31.07
N PRO A 105 -31.48 24.28 32.00
CA PRO A 105 -30.12 23.89 32.35
C PRO A 105 -30.04 22.58 33.14
N VAL A 106 -28.93 21.87 32.98
CA VAL A 106 -28.54 20.67 33.74
C VAL A 106 -27.35 21.02 34.62
N ASP A 107 -27.52 20.89 35.94
CA ASP A 107 -26.45 21.13 36.91
C ASP A 107 -25.67 19.84 37.22
N ILE A 108 -24.35 19.90 37.06
CA ILE A 108 -23.43 18.78 37.29
C ILE A 108 -22.87 18.86 38.71
N ALA A 109 -23.35 17.95 39.55
CA ALA A 109 -23.00 17.90 40.97
C ALA A 109 -21.53 17.56 41.23
N ASN A 110 -20.88 16.75 40.41
CA ASN A 110 -19.43 16.51 40.41
C ASN A 110 -19.04 15.74 39.14
N ALA A 111 -17.75 15.53 38.92
CA ALA A 111 -17.27 14.82 37.73
C ALA A 111 -17.90 13.42 37.56
N GLY A 112 -18.15 12.71 38.65
CA GLY A 112 -18.78 11.37 38.63
C GLY A 112 -20.25 11.37 38.24
N ALA A 113 -20.98 12.45 38.53
CA ALA A 113 -22.39 12.61 38.19
C ALA A 113 -22.63 13.00 36.71
N TYR A 114 -21.58 13.38 35.97
CA TYR A 114 -21.72 13.97 34.63
C TYR A 114 -22.47 13.07 33.64
N ILE A 115 -22.11 11.79 33.56
CA ILE A 115 -22.69 10.84 32.60
C ILE A 115 -24.17 10.61 32.92
N GLU A 116 -24.50 10.34 34.18
CA GLU A 116 -25.89 10.07 34.60
C GLU A 116 -26.78 11.31 34.49
N ALA A 117 -26.27 12.50 34.83
CA ALA A 117 -27.01 13.75 34.70
C ALA A 117 -27.35 14.06 33.24
N LEU A 118 -26.40 13.87 32.32
CA LEU A 118 -26.64 14.05 30.89
C LEU A 118 -27.56 12.96 30.32
N ARG A 119 -27.43 11.71 30.77
CA ARG A 119 -28.36 10.65 30.36
C ARG A 119 -29.79 10.95 30.78
N ALA A 120 -30.01 11.42 32.01
CA ALA A 120 -31.34 11.87 32.47
C ALA A 120 -31.88 13.03 31.64
N ALA A 121 -31.00 13.81 31.05
CA ALA A 121 -31.30 14.88 30.11
C ALA A 121 -31.27 14.44 28.62
N HIS A 122 -31.34 13.13 28.34
CA HIS A 122 -31.36 12.52 27.01
C HIS A 122 -30.11 12.78 26.14
N VAL A 123 -28.95 12.87 26.76
CA VAL A 123 -27.66 12.98 26.07
C VAL A 123 -26.78 11.79 26.45
N ILE A 124 -26.53 10.90 25.48
CA ILE A 124 -25.60 9.78 25.67
C ILE A 124 -24.18 10.30 25.47
N VAL A 125 -23.37 10.32 26.52
CA VAL A 125 -22.00 10.89 26.47
C VAL A 125 -21.04 10.00 25.67
N HIS A 126 -21.07 8.69 25.90
CA HIS A 126 -20.10 7.77 25.29
C HIS A 126 -20.37 7.56 23.81
N PHE A 127 -19.41 7.94 22.97
CA PHE A 127 -19.47 7.75 21.52
C PHE A 127 -19.66 6.28 21.12
N SER A 128 -18.93 5.37 21.78
CA SER A 128 -19.04 3.93 21.53
C SER A 128 -20.43 3.37 21.83
N GLU A 129 -21.12 3.92 22.83
CA GLU A 129 -22.49 3.52 23.17
C GLU A 129 -23.47 3.98 22.09
N ARG A 130 -23.36 5.23 21.60
CA ARG A 130 -24.18 5.70 20.48
C ARG A 130 -23.96 4.85 19.23
N CYS A 131 -22.71 4.54 18.90
CA CYS A 131 -22.40 3.61 17.80
C CYS A 131 -23.08 2.25 18.01
N LYS A 132 -23.03 1.69 19.22
CA LYS A 132 -23.68 0.41 19.55
C LYS A 132 -25.20 0.48 19.33
N LEU A 133 -25.86 1.50 19.86
CA LEU A 133 -27.31 1.68 19.71
C LEU A 133 -27.74 1.84 18.26
N ILE A 134 -26.98 2.59 17.46
CA ILE A 134 -27.26 2.75 16.02
C ILE A 134 -27.11 1.41 15.31
N ARG A 135 -26.01 0.70 15.53
CA ARG A 135 -25.73 -0.58 14.88
C ARG A 135 -26.79 -1.63 15.21
N GLU A 136 -27.05 -1.84 16.50
CA GLU A 136 -28.02 -2.83 16.97
C GLU A 136 -29.45 -2.43 16.61
N GLY A 137 -29.80 -1.15 16.77
CA GLY A 137 -31.13 -0.63 16.47
C GLY A 137 -31.44 -0.67 14.97
N ALA A 138 -30.50 -0.30 14.11
CA ALA A 138 -30.69 -0.36 12.66
C ALA A 138 -30.79 -1.81 12.17
N ALA A 139 -29.93 -2.71 12.67
CA ALA A 139 -29.99 -4.13 12.34
C ALA A 139 -31.31 -4.74 12.80
N LYS A 140 -31.77 -4.39 14.00
CA LYS A 140 -33.07 -4.83 14.52
C LYS A 140 -34.23 -4.29 13.69
N ALA A 141 -34.23 -3.01 13.34
CA ALA A 141 -35.28 -2.40 12.54
C ALA A 141 -35.43 -3.06 11.16
N ALA A 142 -34.30 -3.44 10.53
CA ALA A 142 -34.32 -4.22 9.29
C ALA A 142 -34.82 -5.66 9.52
N ALA A 143 -34.30 -6.35 10.54
CA ALA A 143 -34.65 -7.74 10.83
C ALA A 143 -36.13 -7.92 11.21
N ASP A 144 -36.72 -7.00 11.96
CA ASP A 144 -38.15 -7.00 12.32
C ASP A 144 -39.05 -6.90 11.07
N ALA A 145 -38.52 -6.40 9.95
CA ALA A 145 -39.19 -6.35 8.65
C ALA A 145 -38.78 -7.47 7.68
N GLY A 146 -38.02 -8.47 8.14
CA GLY A 146 -37.53 -9.58 7.32
C GLY A 146 -36.45 -9.18 6.31
N LEU A 147 -35.70 -8.11 6.60
CA LEU A 147 -34.62 -7.57 5.76
C LEU A 147 -33.28 -7.71 6.46
N THR A 148 -32.20 -7.67 5.68
CA THR A 148 -30.82 -7.63 6.19
C THR A 148 -30.27 -6.21 6.02
N LEU A 149 -29.74 -5.61 7.07
CA LEU A 149 -29.10 -4.29 6.96
C LEU A 149 -27.74 -4.43 6.26
N VAL A 150 -27.45 -3.58 5.27
CA VAL A 150 -26.10 -3.49 4.70
C VAL A 150 -25.19 -2.80 5.71
N ALA A 151 -24.19 -3.53 6.21
CA ALA A 151 -23.30 -3.06 7.26
C ALA A 151 -22.38 -1.93 6.76
N ASP A 152 -22.32 -0.82 7.50
CA ASP A 152 -21.44 0.32 7.21
C ASP A 152 -20.99 1.00 8.50
N GLU A 153 -19.81 0.62 8.99
CA GLU A 153 -19.25 1.16 10.23
C GLU A 153 -18.89 2.65 10.13
N GLY A 154 -18.50 3.11 8.93
CA GLY A 154 -18.27 4.54 8.70
C GLY A 154 -19.54 5.33 8.90
N LEU A 155 -20.67 4.80 8.43
CA LEU A 155 -21.97 5.44 8.59
C LEU A 155 -22.50 5.36 10.04
N VAL A 156 -22.20 4.29 10.78
CA VAL A 156 -22.46 4.21 12.23
C VAL A 156 -21.72 5.31 12.98
N ILE A 157 -20.42 5.47 12.71
CA ILE A 157 -19.56 6.50 13.30
C ILE A 157 -20.10 7.89 12.98
N GLU A 158 -20.49 8.14 11.73
CA GLU A 158 -21.02 9.43 11.30
C GLU A 158 -22.35 9.75 11.98
N ASN A 159 -23.30 8.81 11.99
CA ASN A 159 -24.58 8.99 12.70
C ASN A 159 -24.41 9.18 14.21
N ALA A 160 -23.45 8.50 14.85
CA ALA A 160 -23.12 8.68 16.26
C ALA A 160 -22.51 10.06 16.56
N GLY A 161 -21.88 10.69 15.57
CA GLY A 161 -21.40 12.08 15.65
C GLY A 161 -22.51 13.12 15.43
N LEU A 162 -23.60 12.75 14.77
CA LEU A 162 -24.75 13.62 14.46
C LEU A 162 -25.87 13.56 15.49
N THR A 163 -25.90 12.51 16.31
CA THR A 163 -26.98 12.25 17.26
C THR A 163 -26.44 12.17 18.69
N GLU A 164 -27.21 12.74 19.62
CA GLU A 164 -27.03 12.65 21.08
C GLU A 164 -27.92 11.55 21.68
N TRP A 165 -29.07 11.28 21.03
CA TRP A 165 -30.04 10.23 21.39
C TRP A 165 -30.53 9.50 20.12
N PRO A 166 -29.77 8.50 19.62
CA PRO A 166 -30.07 7.85 18.34
C PRO A 166 -31.27 6.91 18.43
N VAL A 167 -32.21 7.09 17.49
CA VAL A 167 -33.37 6.22 17.29
C VAL A 167 -33.42 5.78 15.82
N PRO A 168 -32.90 4.58 15.49
CA PRO A 168 -32.99 4.03 14.14
C PRO A 168 -34.43 3.66 13.76
N LEU A 169 -34.87 4.09 12.58
CA LEU A 169 -36.23 3.90 12.07
C LEU A 169 -36.19 3.39 10.63
N LEU A 170 -36.93 2.31 10.36
CA LEU A 170 -37.06 1.74 9.02
C LEU A 170 -38.10 2.53 8.20
N GLY A 171 -37.72 2.88 6.98
CA GLY A 171 -38.60 3.43 5.96
C GLY A 171 -38.53 2.65 4.66
N ARG A 172 -39.48 2.92 3.76
CA ARG A 172 -39.50 2.39 2.40
C ARG A 172 -39.60 3.51 1.38
N PHE A 173 -38.93 3.33 0.24
CA PHE A 173 -39.06 4.19 -0.93
C PHE A 173 -39.77 3.42 -2.07
N ASP A 174 -40.10 4.14 -3.14
CA ASP A 174 -40.80 3.58 -4.29
C ASP A 174 -39.94 2.50 -5.00
N GLU A 175 -40.49 1.32 -5.24
CA GLU A 175 -39.77 0.20 -5.85
C GLU A 175 -39.25 0.51 -7.25
N THR A 176 -39.85 1.48 -7.96
CA THR A 176 -39.37 1.91 -9.28
C THR A 176 -37.97 2.51 -9.26
N PHE A 177 -37.46 2.91 -8.10
CA PHE A 177 -36.06 3.34 -7.98
C PHE A 177 -35.07 2.17 -8.09
N LEU A 178 -35.50 0.92 -7.89
CA LEU A 178 -34.65 -0.27 -8.04
C LEU A 178 -34.24 -0.54 -9.50
N ASP A 179 -34.77 0.21 -10.47
CA ASP A 179 -34.29 0.23 -11.86
C ASP A 179 -32.93 0.95 -12.02
N VAL A 180 -32.55 1.76 -11.03
CA VAL A 180 -31.24 2.43 -10.94
C VAL A 180 -30.24 1.46 -10.30
N PRO A 181 -28.97 1.44 -10.73
CA PRO A 181 -27.95 0.59 -10.12
C PRO A 181 -27.91 0.69 -8.58
N PRO A 182 -27.81 -0.45 -7.86
CA PRO A 182 -27.91 -0.47 -6.40
C PRO A 182 -26.84 0.38 -5.70
N GLU A 183 -25.63 0.46 -6.25
CA GLU A 183 -24.54 1.27 -5.71
C GLU A 183 -24.84 2.77 -5.78
N VAL A 184 -25.57 3.23 -6.81
CA VAL A 184 -26.05 4.62 -6.91
C VAL A 184 -27.05 4.91 -5.80
N ILE A 185 -28.00 4.02 -5.57
CA ILE A 185 -29.03 4.16 -4.52
C ILE A 185 -28.36 4.18 -3.14
N GLN A 186 -27.45 3.24 -2.90
CA GLN A 186 -26.70 3.15 -1.65
C GLN A 186 -25.85 4.40 -1.42
N LEU A 187 -25.11 4.86 -2.43
CA LEU A 187 -24.28 6.05 -2.32
C LEU A 187 -25.13 7.30 -2.08
N THR A 188 -26.25 7.45 -2.79
CA THR A 188 -27.19 8.56 -2.60
C THR A 188 -27.76 8.58 -1.18
N ALA A 189 -28.20 7.42 -0.67
CA ALA A 189 -28.71 7.28 0.69
C ALA A 189 -27.64 7.62 1.73
N ARG A 190 -26.41 7.12 1.53
CA ARG A 190 -25.26 7.29 2.43
C ARG A 190 -24.75 8.72 2.45
N VAL A 191 -24.44 9.31 1.30
CA VAL A 191 -23.75 10.60 1.20
C VAL A 191 -24.71 11.74 1.51
N ASN A 192 -25.89 11.74 0.89
CA ASN A 192 -26.80 12.87 1.00
C ASN A 192 -27.61 12.86 2.30
N GLN A 193 -27.97 11.69 2.83
CA GLN A 193 -28.93 11.56 3.93
C GLN A 193 -28.46 10.76 5.14
N LYS A 194 -27.30 10.10 5.05
CA LYS A 194 -26.74 9.28 6.14
C LYS A 194 -27.63 8.08 6.51
N TYR A 195 -28.35 7.56 5.53
CA TYR A 195 -29.23 6.41 5.71
C TYR A 195 -28.52 5.11 5.36
N PHE A 196 -28.83 4.06 6.10
CA PHE A 196 -28.44 2.71 5.76
C PHE A 196 -29.43 2.15 4.73
N VAL A 197 -28.97 1.27 3.86
CA VAL A 197 -29.83 0.50 2.95
C VAL A 197 -29.98 -0.93 3.44
N CYS A 198 -31.00 -1.63 2.93
CA CYS A 198 -31.27 -3.01 3.31
C CYS A 198 -31.33 -3.92 2.08
N GLU A 199 -31.03 -5.19 2.29
CA GLU A 199 -31.18 -6.28 1.33
C GLU A 199 -32.38 -7.16 1.67
N GLY A 200 -32.98 -7.74 0.63
CA GLY A 200 -33.98 -8.79 0.74
C GLY A 200 -33.38 -10.16 1.05
N ALA A 201 -34.24 -11.16 1.18
CA ALA A 201 -33.82 -12.55 1.42
C ALA A 201 -33.01 -13.17 0.27
N ASP A 202 -33.05 -12.58 -0.92
CA ASP A 202 -32.28 -12.97 -2.10
C ASP A 202 -30.89 -12.30 -2.18
N GLY A 203 -30.53 -11.49 -1.18
CA GLY A 203 -29.28 -10.74 -1.15
C GLY A 203 -29.26 -9.53 -2.08
N LYS A 204 -30.40 -9.15 -2.68
CA LYS A 204 -30.49 -7.94 -3.52
C LYS A 204 -30.97 -6.75 -2.70
N LEU A 205 -30.58 -5.56 -3.14
CA LEU A 205 -31.05 -4.31 -2.56
C LEU A 205 -32.59 -4.26 -2.53
N ALA A 206 -33.15 -4.03 -1.34
CA ALA A 206 -34.58 -3.82 -1.14
C ALA A 206 -34.94 -2.33 -1.21
N ASN A 207 -36.21 -2.02 -1.42
CA ASN A 207 -36.74 -0.65 -1.40
C ASN A 207 -36.86 -0.06 0.02
N ALA A 208 -35.87 -0.32 0.87
CA ALA A 208 -35.89 0.01 2.29
C ALA A 208 -34.62 0.73 2.72
N PHE A 209 -34.78 1.64 3.67
CA PHE A 209 -33.70 2.39 4.27
C PHE A 209 -33.91 2.49 5.78
N VAL A 210 -32.83 2.67 6.53
CA VAL A 210 -32.91 3.02 7.96
C VAL A 210 -32.33 4.41 8.16
N CYS A 211 -33.13 5.34 8.68
CA CYS A 211 -32.67 6.65 9.12
C CYS A 211 -32.47 6.66 10.64
N THR A 212 -31.54 7.48 11.13
CA THR A 212 -31.33 7.64 12.58
C THR A 212 -31.91 8.98 13.01
N ALA A 213 -33.03 8.97 13.71
CA ALA A 213 -33.57 10.17 14.34
C ALA A 213 -32.75 10.51 15.59
N ASN A 214 -32.57 11.81 15.84
CA ASN A 214 -32.01 12.30 17.12
C ASN A 214 -33.10 12.58 18.17
N ILE A 215 -34.31 12.09 17.93
CA ILE A 215 -35.44 12.25 18.83
C ILE A 215 -36.16 10.93 18.94
N GLU A 216 -36.68 10.62 20.12
CA GLU A 216 -37.74 9.64 20.30
C GLU A 216 -39.05 10.25 19.76
N PRO A 217 -39.56 9.78 18.60
CA PRO A 217 -40.73 10.39 17.99
C PRO A 217 -42.00 9.87 18.64
N ASN A 218 -42.97 10.76 18.88
CA ASN A 218 -44.31 10.36 19.32
C ASN A 218 -45.01 9.46 18.28
N ASP A 219 -44.82 9.77 17.00
CA ASP A 219 -45.26 8.93 15.87
C ASP A 219 -44.08 8.71 14.91
N PRO A 220 -43.44 7.52 14.96
CA PRO A 220 -42.35 7.16 14.05
C PRO A 220 -42.72 7.29 12.57
N ALA A 221 -43.98 7.07 12.19
CA ALA A 221 -44.41 7.08 10.79
C ALA A 221 -44.30 8.48 10.16
N VAL A 222 -44.51 9.54 10.94
CA VAL A 222 -44.36 10.93 10.47
C VAL A 222 -42.90 11.25 10.16
N VAL A 223 -41.97 10.82 11.02
CA VAL A 223 -40.54 10.99 10.80
C VAL A 223 -40.10 10.22 9.56
N VAL A 224 -40.53 8.96 9.45
CA VAL A 224 -40.22 8.11 8.29
C VAL A 224 -40.77 8.70 6.99
N ASP A 225 -42.02 9.19 6.96
CA ASP A 225 -42.61 9.82 5.76
C ASP A 225 -41.86 11.08 5.33
N GLY A 226 -41.42 11.89 6.29
CA GLY A 226 -40.57 13.06 6.02
C GLY A 226 -39.24 12.67 5.38
N ASN A 227 -38.51 11.73 5.99
CA ASN A 227 -37.23 11.24 5.46
C ASN A 227 -37.40 10.54 4.10
N ARG A 228 -38.51 9.81 3.91
CA ARG A 228 -38.86 9.17 2.63
C ARG A 228 -38.99 10.21 1.51
N LYS A 229 -39.68 11.32 1.74
CA LYS A 229 -39.83 12.39 0.72
C LYS A 229 -38.48 13.01 0.35
N VAL A 230 -37.61 13.23 1.33
CA VAL A 230 -36.27 13.77 1.10
C VAL A 230 -35.42 12.78 0.29
N LEU A 231 -35.44 11.50 0.65
CA LEU A 231 -34.73 10.46 -0.11
C LEU A 231 -35.27 10.32 -1.53
N ALA A 232 -36.59 10.29 -1.70
CA ALA A 232 -37.21 10.15 -3.00
C ALA A 232 -36.83 11.28 -3.97
N ALA A 233 -36.70 12.53 -3.47
CA ALA A 233 -36.21 13.63 -4.29
C ALA A 233 -34.77 13.38 -4.78
N ARG A 234 -33.87 12.90 -3.90
CA ARG A 234 -32.48 12.58 -4.26
C ARG A 234 -32.36 11.40 -5.21
N LEU A 235 -33.16 10.35 -5.00
CA LEU A 235 -33.19 9.20 -5.91
C LEU A 235 -33.79 9.57 -7.27
N SER A 236 -34.71 10.54 -7.33
CA SER A 236 -35.22 11.07 -8.59
C SER A 236 -34.13 11.80 -9.39
N ASP A 237 -33.27 12.58 -8.73
CA ASP A 237 -32.13 13.22 -9.37
C ASP A 237 -31.14 12.17 -9.92
N ALA A 238 -30.80 11.16 -9.11
CA ALA A 238 -29.92 10.07 -9.53
C ALA A 238 -30.52 9.28 -10.71
N ARG A 239 -31.81 8.95 -10.66
CA ARG A 239 -32.53 8.29 -11.75
C ARG A 239 -32.51 9.13 -13.03
N PHE A 240 -32.67 10.45 -12.92
CA PHE A 240 -32.61 11.35 -14.06
C PHE A 240 -31.23 11.27 -14.75
N PHE A 241 -30.13 11.29 -14.00
CA PHE A 241 -28.79 11.13 -14.57
C PHE A 241 -28.62 9.77 -15.26
N TRP A 242 -29.05 8.69 -14.60
CA TRP A 242 -29.03 7.33 -15.17
C TRP A 242 -29.78 7.24 -16.50
N GLU A 243 -30.99 7.79 -16.58
CA GLU A 243 -31.81 7.80 -17.80
C GLU A 243 -31.25 8.73 -18.88
N GLN A 244 -30.65 9.85 -18.49
CA GLN A 244 -30.07 10.82 -19.42
C GLN A 244 -28.80 10.29 -20.08
N ASP A 245 -27.91 9.68 -19.29
CA ASP A 245 -26.65 9.14 -19.78
C ASP A 245 -26.85 8.00 -20.79
N GLN A 246 -27.88 7.16 -20.58
CA GLN A 246 -28.27 6.07 -21.49
C GLN A 246 -28.76 6.52 -22.88
N LYS A 247 -29.03 7.81 -23.08
CA LYS A 247 -29.45 8.35 -24.40
C LYS A 247 -28.27 8.51 -25.37
N ILE A 248 -27.05 8.43 -24.87
CA ILE A 248 -25.80 8.59 -25.63
C ILE A 248 -24.97 7.34 -25.38
N LEU A 249 -24.47 6.72 -26.45
CA LEU A 249 -23.63 5.53 -26.33
C LEU A 249 -22.31 5.87 -25.61
N LEU A 250 -21.74 4.93 -24.87
CA LEU A 250 -20.44 5.09 -24.22
C LEU A 250 -19.36 5.53 -25.20
N ALA A 251 -19.34 4.98 -26.41
CA ALA A 251 -18.40 5.37 -27.46
C ALA A 251 -18.55 6.85 -27.87
N ASP A 252 -19.76 7.40 -27.81
CA ASP A 252 -20.02 8.81 -28.10
C ASP A 252 -19.68 9.71 -26.92
N HIS A 253 -19.88 9.24 -25.67
CA HIS A 253 -19.36 9.93 -24.48
C HIS A 253 -17.84 9.99 -24.51
N ALA A 254 -17.15 8.89 -24.86
CA ALA A 254 -15.69 8.80 -24.92
C ALA A 254 -15.04 9.89 -25.77
N LYS A 255 -15.71 10.41 -26.80
CA LYS A 255 -15.22 11.54 -27.62
C LYS A 255 -14.97 12.81 -26.80
N LYS A 256 -15.69 13.01 -25.69
CA LYS A 256 -15.48 14.18 -24.81
C LYS A 256 -14.17 14.07 -24.01
N LEU A 257 -13.52 12.91 -23.94
CA LEU A 257 -12.24 12.71 -23.26
C LEU A 257 -11.10 13.51 -23.90
N GLU A 258 -11.22 13.88 -25.19
CA GLU A 258 -10.30 14.77 -25.89
C GLU A 258 -10.22 16.17 -25.25
N ARG A 259 -11.22 16.56 -24.46
CA ARG A 259 -11.26 17.86 -23.78
C ARG A 259 -10.61 17.83 -22.39
N ILE A 260 -10.25 16.64 -21.89
CA ILE A 260 -9.67 16.47 -20.56
C ILE A 260 -8.17 16.28 -20.70
N THR A 261 -7.40 17.24 -20.22
CA THR A 261 -5.94 17.12 -20.15
C THR A 261 -5.58 16.02 -19.14
N PHE A 262 -4.87 14.99 -19.59
CA PHE A 262 -4.28 14.00 -18.69
C PHE A 262 -3.01 14.56 -18.05
N HIS A 263 -2.13 15.13 -18.88
CA HIS A 263 -0.94 15.86 -18.44
C HIS A 263 -0.41 16.71 -19.60
N GLU A 264 0.18 17.88 -19.32
CA GLU A 264 0.67 18.81 -20.37
C GLU A 264 1.61 18.13 -21.38
N LYS A 265 2.50 17.25 -20.90
CA LYS A 265 3.46 16.50 -21.74
C LYS A 265 2.91 15.18 -22.32
N LEU A 266 1.77 14.68 -21.84
CA LEU A 266 1.24 13.34 -22.18
C LEU A 266 -0.10 13.37 -22.93
N GLY A 267 -0.63 14.59 -23.17
CA GLY A 267 -1.84 14.82 -23.93
C GLY A 267 -3.11 14.72 -23.09
N THR A 268 -4.16 14.23 -23.74
CA THR A 268 -5.52 14.14 -23.22
C THR A 268 -5.81 12.76 -22.62
N VAL A 269 -6.95 12.63 -21.94
CA VAL A 269 -7.44 11.31 -21.49
C VAL A 269 -7.79 10.42 -22.69
N ALA A 270 -8.21 10.99 -23.82
CA ALA A 270 -8.39 10.23 -25.05
C ALA A 270 -7.06 9.64 -25.56
N ASP A 271 -5.98 10.43 -25.57
CA ASP A 271 -4.64 9.96 -25.97
C ASP A 271 -4.16 8.83 -25.04
N LYS A 272 -4.42 8.97 -23.74
CA LYS A 272 -4.15 7.92 -22.75
C LYS A 272 -4.88 6.62 -23.09
N VAL A 273 -6.20 6.70 -23.24
CA VAL A 273 -7.06 5.54 -23.52
C VAL A 273 -6.65 4.83 -24.81
N GLU A 274 -6.21 5.57 -25.84
CA GLU A 274 -5.67 4.97 -27.06
C GLU A 274 -4.39 4.15 -26.81
N ARG A 275 -3.46 4.66 -26.00
CA ARG A 275 -2.24 3.90 -25.64
C ARG A 275 -2.59 2.66 -24.82
N VAL A 276 -3.50 2.80 -23.86
CA VAL A 276 -3.99 1.68 -23.03
C VAL A 276 -4.65 0.61 -23.89
N ALA A 277 -5.47 0.98 -24.88
CA ALA A 277 -6.12 0.02 -25.78
C ALA A 277 -5.12 -0.79 -26.61
N LYS A 278 -4.10 -0.13 -27.18
CA LYS A 278 -3.02 -0.80 -27.91
C LYS A 278 -2.24 -1.75 -27.01
N LEU A 279 -1.93 -1.32 -25.79
CA LEU A 279 -1.18 -2.14 -24.83
C LEU A 279 -2.01 -3.32 -24.34
N ALA A 280 -3.29 -3.14 -24.02
CA ALA A 280 -4.19 -4.22 -23.59
C ALA A 280 -4.36 -5.30 -24.66
N ARG A 281 -4.49 -4.88 -25.93
CA ARG A 281 -4.50 -5.77 -27.08
C ARG A 281 -3.19 -6.55 -27.21
N TRP A 282 -2.06 -5.84 -27.18
CA TRP A 282 -0.73 -6.44 -27.27
C TRP A 282 -0.47 -7.48 -26.18
N LEU A 283 -0.86 -7.20 -24.94
CA LEU A 283 -0.76 -8.16 -23.82
C LEU A 283 -1.50 -9.48 -24.11
N CYS A 284 -2.61 -9.43 -24.85
CA CYS A 284 -3.35 -10.63 -25.23
C CYS A 284 -2.73 -11.32 -26.47
N GLU A 285 -2.32 -10.54 -27.48
CA GLU A 285 -1.73 -11.07 -28.72
C GLU A 285 -0.39 -11.79 -28.48
N GLU A 286 0.45 -11.29 -27.58
CA GLU A 286 1.70 -11.93 -27.18
C GLU A 286 1.52 -13.09 -26.19
N GLY A 287 0.28 -13.39 -25.79
CA GLY A 287 -0.03 -14.46 -24.85
C GLY A 287 0.41 -14.20 -23.41
N VAL A 288 0.75 -12.96 -23.05
CA VAL A 288 1.04 -12.57 -21.66
C VAL A 288 -0.21 -12.75 -20.79
N VAL A 289 -1.37 -12.38 -21.34
CA VAL A 289 -2.68 -12.56 -20.70
C VAL A 289 -3.57 -13.40 -21.62
N ALA A 290 -4.23 -14.43 -21.08
CA ALA A 290 -5.10 -15.34 -21.85
C ALA A 290 -6.49 -14.73 -22.17
N GLY A 291 -6.54 -13.44 -22.53
CA GLY A 291 -7.76 -12.71 -22.87
C GLY A 291 -7.99 -12.63 -24.37
N ASP A 292 -9.23 -12.33 -24.77
CA ASP A 292 -9.53 -12.02 -26.17
C ASP A 292 -8.99 -10.61 -26.50
N PRO A 293 -8.11 -10.47 -27.52
CA PRO A 293 -7.51 -9.18 -27.86
C PRO A 293 -8.51 -8.12 -28.32
N GLU A 294 -9.59 -8.51 -29.00
CA GLU A 294 -10.61 -7.58 -29.49
C GLU A 294 -11.44 -7.05 -28.32
N PHE A 295 -11.81 -7.92 -27.38
CA PHE A 295 -12.52 -7.50 -26.17
C PHE A 295 -11.65 -6.64 -25.26
N ALA A 296 -10.36 -6.95 -25.12
CA ALA A 296 -9.42 -6.14 -24.36
C ALA A 296 -9.25 -4.74 -24.97
N GLU A 297 -9.09 -4.65 -26.31
CA GLU A 297 -9.02 -3.36 -26.99
C GLU A 297 -10.32 -2.56 -26.83
N GLN A 298 -11.46 -3.18 -27.08
CA GLN A 298 -12.77 -2.53 -27.00
C GLN A 298 -13.06 -2.03 -25.57
N ALA A 299 -12.82 -2.86 -24.56
CA ALA A 299 -13.01 -2.49 -23.16
C ALA A 299 -12.07 -1.35 -22.77
N ALA A 300 -10.79 -1.41 -23.14
CA ALA A 300 -9.83 -0.35 -22.87
C ALA A 300 -10.25 0.99 -23.51
N ARG A 301 -10.75 0.99 -24.77
CA ARG A 301 -11.25 2.20 -25.44
C ARG A 301 -12.43 2.88 -24.71
N LEU A 302 -13.19 2.11 -23.95
CA LEU A 302 -14.39 2.57 -23.25
C LEU A 302 -14.22 2.68 -21.74
N CYS A 303 -13.11 2.19 -21.17
CA CYS A 303 -12.95 2.02 -19.72
C CYS A 303 -13.08 3.32 -18.92
N LYS A 304 -12.79 4.47 -19.54
CA LYS A 304 -12.89 5.80 -18.92
C LYS A 304 -13.98 6.68 -19.52
N ALA A 305 -14.85 6.12 -20.37
CA ALA A 305 -15.90 6.88 -21.05
C ALA A 305 -16.96 7.41 -20.06
N ASP A 306 -17.11 6.78 -18.91
CA ASP A 306 -18.05 7.22 -17.89
C ASP A 306 -17.60 8.48 -17.13
N LEU A 307 -16.32 8.86 -17.16
CA LEU A 307 -15.81 10.09 -16.53
C LEU A 307 -16.50 11.38 -16.99
N VAL A 308 -17.14 11.35 -18.16
CA VAL A 308 -17.82 12.49 -18.79
C VAL A 308 -19.34 12.33 -18.83
N THR A 309 -19.86 11.38 -18.06
CA THR A 309 -21.30 11.17 -17.84
C THR A 309 -21.80 12.07 -16.72
N GLU A 310 -23.08 12.41 -16.73
CA GLU A 310 -23.67 13.24 -15.68
C GLU A 310 -23.68 12.50 -14.33
N MET A 311 -23.91 11.19 -14.33
CA MET A 311 -23.87 10.36 -13.12
C MET A 311 -22.52 10.41 -12.42
N VAL A 312 -21.41 10.24 -13.15
CA VAL A 312 -20.06 10.31 -12.55
C VAL A 312 -19.66 11.75 -12.22
N GLY A 313 -20.21 12.73 -12.94
CA GLY A 313 -20.09 14.14 -12.58
C GLY A 313 -20.67 14.46 -11.19
N GLU A 314 -21.83 13.89 -10.86
CA GLU A 314 -22.45 14.02 -9.52
C GLU A 314 -21.79 13.09 -8.48
N PHE A 315 -21.43 11.86 -8.87
CA PHE A 315 -20.87 10.83 -8.01
C PHE A 315 -19.54 10.27 -8.54
N PRO A 316 -18.42 10.98 -8.35
CA PRO A 316 -17.11 10.55 -8.85
C PRO A 316 -16.63 9.20 -8.30
N GLU A 317 -17.17 8.75 -7.17
CA GLU A 317 -16.89 7.45 -6.56
C GLU A 317 -17.41 6.27 -7.40
N LEU A 318 -18.32 6.51 -8.35
CA LEU A 318 -18.92 5.47 -9.21
C LEU A 318 -18.22 5.31 -10.57
N GLN A 319 -17.09 5.99 -10.78
CA GLN A 319 -16.29 5.83 -12.00
C GLN A 319 -15.82 4.38 -12.19
N GLY A 320 -15.67 3.96 -13.44
CA GLY A 320 -15.52 2.55 -13.83
C GLY A 320 -16.83 1.79 -13.69
N LEU A 321 -17.43 1.79 -12.49
CA LEU A 321 -18.65 1.04 -12.19
C LEU A 321 -19.80 1.39 -13.13
N MET A 322 -20.07 2.69 -13.30
CA MET A 322 -21.12 3.16 -14.21
C MET A 322 -20.81 2.83 -15.66
N GLY A 323 -19.55 2.93 -16.08
CA GLY A 323 -19.10 2.47 -17.39
C GLY A 323 -19.49 1.01 -17.65
N GLY A 324 -19.28 0.12 -16.67
CA GLY A 324 -19.68 -1.28 -16.79
C GLY A 324 -21.20 -1.46 -16.95
N TYR A 325 -22.00 -0.73 -16.18
CA TYR A 325 -23.47 -0.77 -16.28
C TYR A 325 -23.97 -0.27 -17.64
N TYR A 326 -23.42 0.83 -18.15
CA TYR A 326 -23.77 1.37 -19.46
C TYR A 326 -23.37 0.40 -20.59
N ALA A 327 -22.16 -0.17 -20.53
CA ALA A 327 -21.69 -1.16 -21.49
C ALA A 327 -22.60 -2.39 -21.54
N ALA A 328 -23.00 -2.92 -20.38
CA ALA A 328 -23.92 -4.04 -20.30
C ALA A 328 -25.31 -3.70 -20.88
N LYS A 329 -25.82 -2.49 -20.63
CA LYS A 329 -27.09 -2.00 -21.22
C LYS A 329 -27.04 -1.83 -22.73
N GLU A 330 -25.88 -1.45 -23.26
CA GLU A 330 -25.62 -1.36 -24.71
C GLU A 330 -25.43 -2.73 -25.38
N GLY A 331 -25.36 -3.82 -24.60
CA GLY A 331 -25.23 -5.19 -25.11
C GLY A 331 -23.80 -5.61 -25.42
N LEU A 332 -22.79 -4.94 -24.83
CA LEU A 332 -21.41 -5.41 -24.92
C LEU A 332 -21.23 -6.77 -24.23
N PRO A 333 -20.23 -7.58 -24.64
CA PRO A 333 -19.88 -8.82 -23.96
C PRO A 333 -19.63 -8.60 -22.46
N VAL A 334 -19.98 -9.59 -21.65
CA VAL A 334 -19.84 -9.51 -20.18
C VAL A 334 -18.40 -9.22 -19.79
N GLU A 335 -17.45 -9.87 -20.45
CA GLU A 335 -16.01 -9.72 -20.24
C GLU A 335 -15.55 -8.28 -20.49
N ALA A 336 -16.10 -7.62 -21.52
CA ALA A 336 -15.77 -6.23 -21.82
C ALA A 336 -16.41 -5.26 -20.81
N ALA A 337 -17.68 -5.49 -20.45
CA ALA A 337 -18.38 -4.68 -19.47
C ALA A 337 -17.74 -4.78 -18.07
N GLU A 338 -17.35 -5.98 -17.64
CA GLU A 338 -16.62 -6.21 -16.38
C GLU A 338 -15.22 -5.61 -16.43
N ALA A 339 -14.51 -5.70 -17.55
CA ALA A 339 -13.21 -5.05 -17.70
C ALA A 339 -13.31 -3.52 -17.61
N ILE A 340 -14.31 -2.90 -18.23
CA ILE A 340 -14.61 -1.46 -18.07
C ILE A 340 -14.88 -1.15 -16.58
N ARG A 341 -15.69 -1.98 -15.92
CA ARG A 341 -16.05 -1.82 -14.49
C ARG A 341 -14.84 -1.82 -13.58
N ASP A 342 -13.97 -2.82 -13.75
CA ASP A 342 -12.97 -3.21 -12.76
C ASP A 342 -11.54 -2.81 -13.16
N HIS A 343 -11.32 -2.08 -14.27
CA HIS A 343 -9.97 -1.70 -14.72
C HIS A 343 -9.14 -0.89 -13.69
N TYR A 344 -9.81 -0.17 -12.77
CA TYR A 344 -9.11 0.53 -11.70
C TYR A 344 -8.49 -0.43 -10.67
N LYS A 345 -9.04 -1.65 -10.51
CA LYS A 345 -8.59 -2.62 -9.50
C LYS A 345 -7.25 -3.29 -9.88
N PRO A 346 -6.35 -3.55 -8.92
CA PRO A 346 -6.45 -3.16 -7.52
C PRO A 346 -6.11 -1.67 -7.36
N VAL A 347 -6.95 -0.93 -6.64
CA VAL A 347 -6.72 0.49 -6.30
C VAL A 347 -5.79 0.61 -5.09
N GLY A 348 -5.80 -0.34 -4.15
CA GLY A 348 -5.00 -0.31 -2.93
C GLY A 348 -4.50 -1.69 -2.51
N GLN A 349 -3.73 -1.73 -1.41
CA GLN A 349 -3.13 -2.99 -0.90
C GLN A 349 -4.18 -4.03 -0.45
N GLY A 350 -5.35 -3.59 0.03
CA GLY A 350 -6.44 -4.47 0.47
C GLY A 350 -7.55 -4.68 -0.55
N ASP A 351 -7.39 -4.15 -1.77
CA ASP A 351 -8.38 -4.31 -2.84
C ASP A 351 -8.18 -5.65 -3.57
N ASP A 352 -9.24 -6.19 -4.13
CA ASP A 352 -9.21 -7.44 -4.89
C ASP A 352 -8.39 -7.27 -6.17
N VAL A 353 -7.62 -8.30 -6.52
CA VAL A 353 -6.91 -8.35 -7.80
C VAL A 353 -7.80 -9.02 -8.83
N PRO A 354 -8.07 -8.37 -9.97
CA PRO A 354 -8.77 -9.02 -11.06
C PRO A 354 -8.05 -10.29 -11.52
N THR A 355 -8.84 -11.32 -11.84
CA THR A 355 -8.36 -12.59 -12.42
C THR A 355 -8.99 -12.92 -13.77
N ALA A 356 -10.09 -12.25 -14.12
CA ALA A 356 -10.70 -12.35 -15.44
C ALA A 356 -9.72 -11.80 -16.50
N PRO A 357 -9.36 -12.57 -17.55
CA PRO A 357 -8.25 -12.21 -18.44
C PRO A 357 -8.39 -10.84 -19.12
N VAL A 358 -9.58 -10.49 -19.62
CA VAL A 358 -9.82 -9.18 -20.25
C VAL A 358 -9.63 -8.04 -19.24
N THR A 359 -10.14 -8.20 -18.01
CA THR A 359 -9.97 -7.23 -16.93
C THR A 359 -8.51 -7.09 -16.50
N VAL A 360 -7.77 -8.20 -16.42
CA VAL A 360 -6.33 -8.21 -16.13
C VAL A 360 -5.58 -7.41 -17.19
N ALA A 361 -5.84 -7.67 -18.48
CA ALA A 361 -5.18 -6.97 -19.59
C ALA A 361 -5.44 -5.45 -19.54
N VAL A 362 -6.69 -5.02 -19.38
CA VAL A 362 -7.05 -3.59 -19.35
C VAL A 362 -6.49 -2.90 -18.10
N SER A 363 -6.60 -3.53 -16.93
CA SER A 363 -6.08 -2.97 -15.68
C SER A 363 -4.56 -2.84 -15.68
N LEU A 364 -3.86 -3.88 -16.15
CA LEU A 364 -2.41 -3.89 -16.27
C LEU A 364 -1.95 -2.83 -17.27
N ALA A 365 -2.61 -2.74 -18.43
CA ALA A 365 -2.30 -1.73 -19.44
C ALA A 365 -2.49 -0.30 -18.94
N ASP A 366 -3.58 0.02 -18.23
CA ASP A 366 -3.82 1.38 -17.70
C ASP A 366 -2.75 1.82 -16.70
N LYS A 367 -2.29 0.88 -15.86
CA LYS A 367 -1.27 1.13 -14.85
C LYS A 367 0.13 1.22 -15.45
N LEU A 368 0.48 0.32 -16.37
CA LEU A 368 1.74 0.36 -17.11
C LEU A 368 1.86 1.64 -17.94
N ASP A 369 0.80 2.02 -18.69
CA ASP A 369 0.79 3.27 -19.44
C ASP A 369 1.04 4.47 -18.52
N THR A 370 0.34 4.54 -17.38
CA THR A 370 0.52 5.62 -16.40
C THR A 370 1.97 5.68 -15.94
N LEU A 371 2.49 4.57 -15.43
CA LEU A 371 3.81 4.54 -14.80
C LEU A 371 4.92 4.82 -15.81
N SER A 372 4.92 4.14 -16.96
CA SER A 372 5.90 4.33 -18.02
C SER A 372 5.85 5.73 -18.62
N SER A 373 4.65 6.29 -18.82
CA SER A 373 4.50 7.65 -19.36
C SER A 373 5.07 8.71 -18.43
N PHE A 374 4.80 8.64 -17.11
CA PHE A 374 5.32 9.61 -16.16
C PHE A 374 6.84 9.51 -15.99
N PHE A 375 7.40 8.29 -16.04
CA PHE A 375 8.85 8.10 -16.05
C PHE A 375 9.49 8.68 -17.32
N ALA A 376 8.86 8.50 -18.49
CA ALA A 376 9.37 9.01 -19.76
C ALA A 376 9.43 10.55 -19.83
N VAL A 377 8.60 11.26 -19.05
CA VAL A 377 8.60 12.73 -18.98
C VAL A 377 9.30 13.30 -17.74
N ASP A 378 10.04 12.45 -17.03
CA ASP A 378 10.83 12.73 -15.83
C ASP A 378 10.02 13.27 -14.63
N GLU A 379 8.75 12.87 -14.53
CA GLU A 379 7.84 13.20 -13.41
C GLU A 379 7.83 12.07 -12.38
N LYS A 380 9.02 11.74 -11.86
CA LYS A 380 9.25 10.61 -10.95
C LYS A 380 8.80 10.93 -9.51
N PRO A 381 8.35 9.94 -8.70
CA PRO A 381 8.03 10.19 -7.31
C PRO A 381 9.31 10.49 -6.51
N THR A 382 9.24 11.45 -5.60
CA THR A 382 10.34 11.81 -4.70
C THR A 382 10.10 11.23 -3.32
N GLY A 383 11.10 11.18 -2.43
CA GLY A 383 10.94 10.63 -1.06
C GLY A 383 9.73 11.19 -0.30
N SER A 384 9.48 12.50 -0.42
CA SER A 384 8.40 13.20 0.30
C SER A 384 7.12 13.44 -0.50
N LYS A 385 7.12 13.23 -1.83
CA LYS A 385 5.96 13.51 -2.69
C LYS A 385 5.77 12.46 -3.78
N ASP A 386 4.53 12.01 -3.92
CA ASP A 386 4.07 11.16 -5.01
C ASP A 386 2.74 11.73 -5.55
N PRO A 387 2.79 12.83 -6.33
CA PRO A 387 1.58 13.56 -6.74
C PRO A 387 0.66 12.78 -7.66
N PHE A 388 1.19 11.79 -8.39
CA PHE A 388 0.46 10.97 -9.36
C PHE A 388 0.23 9.53 -8.88
N ALA A 389 0.50 9.25 -7.60
CA ALA A 389 0.34 7.93 -6.98
C ALA A 389 1.11 6.79 -7.71
N LEU A 390 2.30 7.08 -8.25
CA LEU A 390 3.12 6.15 -9.02
C LEU A 390 3.59 4.95 -8.19
N ARG A 391 3.83 5.15 -6.88
CA ARG A 391 4.17 4.03 -5.99
C ARG A 391 3.02 3.04 -5.84
N ARG A 392 1.78 3.55 -5.82
CA ARG A 392 0.57 2.74 -5.72
C ARG A 392 0.32 2.01 -7.04
N ALA A 393 0.52 2.67 -8.17
CA ALA A 393 0.45 2.05 -9.49
C ALA A 393 1.46 0.90 -9.64
N ALA A 394 2.72 1.09 -9.24
CA ALA A 394 3.74 0.05 -9.27
C ALA A 394 3.37 -1.15 -8.38
N LEU A 395 2.89 -0.93 -7.15
CA LEU A 395 2.42 -2.02 -6.29
C LEU A 395 1.24 -2.77 -6.91
N ALA A 396 0.30 -2.07 -7.55
CA ALA A 396 -0.82 -2.69 -8.23
C ALA A 396 -0.38 -3.54 -9.44
N ILE A 397 0.60 -3.08 -10.21
CA ILE A 397 1.22 -3.83 -11.33
C ILE A 397 1.89 -5.10 -10.81
N ILE A 398 2.71 -4.98 -9.75
CA ILE A 398 3.39 -6.14 -9.14
C ILE A 398 2.34 -7.18 -8.72
N ARG A 399 1.26 -6.76 -8.06
CA ARG A 399 0.17 -7.67 -7.67
C ARG A 399 -0.51 -8.33 -8.86
N LEU A 400 -0.85 -7.55 -9.90
CA LEU A 400 -1.46 -8.08 -11.12
C LEU A 400 -0.58 -9.15 -11.77
N ILE A 401 0.72 -8.89 -11.89
CA ILE A 401 1.69 -9.82 -12.47
C ILE A 401 1.84 -11.07 -11.60
N THR A 402 2.07 -10.90 -10.30
CA THR A 402 2.43 -12.00 -9.41
C THR A 402 1.23 -12.89 -9.03
N GLU A 403 0.07 -12.31 -8.76
CA GLU A 403 -1.15 -13.07 -8.40
C GLU A 403 -1.77 -13.79 -9.60
N ASN A 404 -1.57 -13.28 -10.83
CA ASN A 404 -2.01 -13.95 -12.07
C ASN A 404 -0.90 -14.78 -12.75
N GLY A 405 0.33 -14.79 -12.23
CA GLY A 405 1.44 -15.54 -12.80
C GLY A 405 1.87 -15.08 -14.21
N LEU A 406 1.76 -13.78 -14.50
CA LEU A 406 2.05 -13.22 -15.82
C LEU A 406 3.56 -13.21 -16.09
N ARG A 407 3.98 -13.80 -17.20
CA ARG A 407 5.40 -13.87 -17.61
C ARG A 407 5.72 -12.72 -18.55
N ILE A 408 6.18 -11.61 -17.98
CA ILE A 408 6.52 -10.39 -18.72
C ILE A 408 7.64 -9.61 -18.02
N GLY A 409 8.56 -9.06 -18.81
CA GLY A 409 9.54 -8.08 -18.33
C GLY A 409 8.84 -6.79 -17.94
N VAL A 410 8.91 -6.41 -16.66
CA VAL A 410 8.09 -5.32 -16.14
C VAL A 410 8.56 -3.93 -16.58
N ALA A 411 9.87 -3.75 -16.76
CA ALA A 411 10.51 -2.49 -17.12
C ALA A 411 12.02 -2.66 -17.37
N GLU A 412 12.67 -1.59 -17.83
CA GLU A 412 14.12 -1.46 -17.96
C GLU A 412 14.65 -0.22 -17.21
N GLY A 413 15.96 -0.18 -16.95
CA GLY A 413 16.67 0.98 -16.37
C GLY A 413 16.10 1.46 -15.02
N ASP A 414 16.04 2.77 -14.81
CA ASP A 414 15.54 3.42 -13.58
C ASP A 414 14.14 2.93 -13.15
N LEU A 415 13.29 2.51 -14.11
CA LEU A 415 11.95 2.03 -13.80
C LEU A 415 11.98 0.62 -13.21
N LEU A 416 12.90 -0.24 -13.68
CA LEU A 416 13.12 -1.55 -13.08
C LEU A 416 13.64 -1.42 -11.64
N ASP A 417 14.57 -0.50 -11.40
CA ASP A 417 15.05 -0.19 -10.04
C ASP A 417 13.89 0.29 -9.15
N PHE A 418 12.99 1.11 -9.68
CA PHE A 418 11.80 1.54 -8.96
C PHE A 418 10.87 0.37 -8.61
N PHE A 419 10.65 -0.58 -9.53
CA PHE A 419 9.89 -1.80 -9.24
C PHE A 419 10.58 -2.66 -8.19
N ALA A 420 11.90 -2.84 -8.28
CA ALA A 420 12.68 -3.60 -7.30
C ALA A 420 12.51 -3.04 -5.89
N ASP A 421 12.60 -1.72 -5.74
CA ASP A 421 12.37 -1.02 -4.47
C ASP A 421 10.95 -1.22 -3.93
N ARG A 422 9.93 -1.23 -4.80
CA ARG A 422 8.54 -1.47 -4.37
C ARG A 422 8.30 -2.92 -3.98
N LEU A 423 8.86 -3.86 -4.75
CA LEU A 423 8.77 -5.28 -4.47
C LEU A 423 9.39 -5.62 -3.11
N LYS A 424 10.55 -5.04 -2.78
CA LYS A 424 11.20 -5.21 -1.47
C LYS A 424 10.29 -4.83 -0.31
N VAL A 425 9.58 -3.70 -0.44
CA VAL A 425 8.65 -3.23 0.61
C VAL A 425 7.47 -4.20 0.76
N GLN A 426 6.86 -4.61 -0.35
CA GLN A 426 5.72 -5.54 -0.34
C GLN A 426 6.10 -6.91 0.23
N GLN A 427 7.22 -7.47 -0.22
CA GLN A 427 7.66 -8.80 0.19
C GLN A 427 8.11 -8.83 1.65
N ARG A 428 8.61 -7.72 2.19
CA ARG A 428 8.86 -7.58 3.63
C ARG A 428 7.59 -7.73 4.46
N GLU A 429 6.48 -7.16 4.00
CA GLU A 429 5.16 -7.35 4.64
C GLU A 429 4.68 -8.80 4.54
N ALA A 430 5.04 -9.51 3.46
CA ALA A 430 4.78 -10.93 3.27
C ALA A 430 5.74 -11.87 4.04
N GLY A 431 6.66 -11.33 4.84
CA GLY A 431 7.60 -12.14 5.65
C GLY A 431 8.82 -12.67 4.88
N VAL A 432 9.11 -12.13 3.69
CA VAL A 432 10.34 -12.43 2.95
C VAL A 432 11.46 -11.52 3.45
N ARG A 433 12.66 -12.10 3.65
CA ARG A 433 13.82 -11.31 4.09
C ARG A 433 14.32 -10.42 2.94
N HIS A 434 14.59 -9.14 3.24
CA HIS A 434 14.96 -8.16 2.21
C HIS A 434 16.30 -8.46 1.54
N ASP A 435 17.23 -9.03 2.30
CA ASP A 435 18.59 -9.35 1.85
C ASP A 435 18.60 -10.48 0.81
N LEU A 436 17.61 -11.37 0.85
CA LEU A 436 17.40 -12.41 -0.17
C LEU A 436 16.89 -11.82 -1.48
N ILE A 437 16.07 -10.78 -1.39
CA ILE A 437 15.60 -10.03 -2.57
C ILE A 437 16.77 -9.28 -3.18
N ASP A 438 17.58 -8.61 -2.36
CA ASP A 438 18.82 -7.96 -2.82
C ASP A 438 19.81 -8.94 -3.43
N ALA A 439 19.96 -10.14 -2.87
CA ALA A 439 20.83 -11.19 -3.39
C ALA A 439 20.42 -11.66 -4.80
N VAL A 440 19.12 -11.72 -5.08
CA VAL A 440 18.62 -12.10 -6.42
C VAL A 440 18.71 -10.93 -7.40
N PHE A 441 18.31 -9.72 -7.00
CA PHE A 441 18.41 -8.54 -7.87
C PHE A 441 19.85 -8.16 -8.23
N ALA A 442 20.81 -8.39 -7.33
CA ALA A 442 22.22 -8.08 -7.56
C ALA A 442 22.83 -8.85 -8.75
N LEU A 443 22.20 -9.96 -9.18
CA LEU A 443 22.62 -10.68 -10.37
C LEU A 443 22.39 -9.89 -11.68
N GLY A 444 21.48 -8.93 -11.66
CA GLY A 444 21.08 -8.15 -12.83
C GLY A 444 20.27 -8.95 -13.85
N GLY A 445 19.59 -8.23 -14.75
CA GLY A 445 18.92 -8.82 -15.92
C GLY A 445 17.68 -9.68 -15.63
N GLU A 446 17.12 -9.63 -14.43
CA GLU A 446 15.83 -10.27 -14.10
C GLU A 446 14.73 -9.20 -14.03
N ASP A 447 13.91 -9.14 -15.07
CA ASP A 447 12.76 -8.25 -15.22
C ASP A 447 11.41 -8.98 -15.09
N ASP A 448 11.43 -10.31 -15.02
CA ASP A 448 10.28 -11.17 -14.77
C ASP A 448 10.06 -11.36 -13.27
N LEU A 449 9.07 -10.66 -12.74
CA LEU A 449 8.78 -10.65 -11.30
C LEU A 449 8.32 -12.03 -10.78
N VAL A 450 7.67 -12.85 -11.62
CA VAL A 450 7.19 -14.18 -11.22
C VAL A 450 8.36 -15.12 -11.03
N ARG A 451 9.28 -15.15 -12.01
CA ARG A 451 10.52 -15.92 -11.96
C ARG A 451 11.40 -15.47 -10.81
N LEU A 452 11.54 -14.15 -10.62
CA LEU A 452 12.31 -13.57 -9.53
C LEU A 452 11.79 -14.03 -8.17
N LEU A 453 10.48 -13.92 -7.92
CA LEU A 453 9.88 -14.33 -6.64
C LEU A 453 9.98 -15.83 -6.41
N ALA A 454 9.82 -16.65 -7.45
CA ALA A 454 10.04 -18.09 -7.35
C ALA A 454 11.48 -18.40 -6.89
N ARG A 455 12.47 -17.69 -7.45
CA ARG A 455 13.88 -17.80 -7.05
C ARG A 455 14.12 -17.33 -5.61
N VAL A 456 13.56 -16.19 -5.21
CA VAL A 456 13.66 -15.66 -3.84
C VAL A 456 13.04 -16.62 -2.82
N HIS A 457 11.87 -17.18 -3.10
CA HIS A 457 11.22 -18.14 -2.20
C HIS A 457 12.02 -19.44 -2.08
N ALA A 458 12.58 -19.95 -3.18
CA ALA A 458 13.47 -21.11 -3.15
C ALA A 458 14.74 -20.83 -2.34
N LEU A 459 15.33 -19.64 -2.49
CA LEU A 459 16.49 -19.21 -1.71
C LEU A 459 16.15 -19.10 -0.22
N GLN A 460 15.00 -18.50 0.13
CA GLN A 460 14.54 -18.40 1.52
C GLN A 460 14.32 -19.77 2.16
N ALA A 461 13.68 -20.68 1.44
CA ALA A 461 13.51 -22.05 1.89
C ALA A 461 14.86 -22.75 2.09
N PHE A 462 15.84 -22.50 1.23
CA PHE A 462 17.17 -23.10 1.32
C PHE A 462 17.99 -22.56 2.49
N VAL A 463 18.11 -21.24 2.66
CA VAL A 463 18.96 -20.63 3.72
C VAL A 463 18.44 -20.86 5.14
N THR A 464 17.21 -21.37 5.29
CA THR A 464 16.66 -21.80 6.58
C THR A 464 16.97 -23.27 6.91
N THR A 465 17.56 -24.02 5.97
CA THR A 465 18.05 -25.38 6.21
C THR A 465 19.45 -25.38 6.82
N GLU A 466 19.82 -26.49 7.46
CA GLU A 466 21.19 -26.68 7.95
C GLU A 466 22.22 -26.63 6.82
N ASP A 467 21.89 -27.19 5.64
CA ASP A 467 22.77 -27.16 4.49
C ASP A 467 22.97 -25.74 3.95
N GLY A 468 21.91 -24.94 3.87
CA GLY A 468 21.97 -23.55 3.42
C GLY A 468 22.77 -22.65 4.37
N VAL A 469 22.60 -22.79 5.68
CA VAL A 469 23.37 -22.03 6.68
C VAL A 469 24.87 -22.34 6.56
N ASN A 470 25.24 -23.62 6.45
CA ASN A 470 26.63 -24.02 6.34
C ASN A 470 27.26 -23.64 5.00
N LEU A 471 26.51 -23.79 3.89
CA LEU A 471 26.98 -23.34 2.58
C LEU A 471 27.21 -21.82 2.55
N LEU A 472 26.32 -21.03 3.18
CA LEU A 472 26.50 -19.58 3.32
C LEU A 472 27.76 -19.24 4.14
N ALA A 473 28.04 -19.99 5.20
CA ALA A 473 29.27 -19.82 5.98
C ALA A 473 30.52 -20.15 5.15
N GLY A 474 30.51 -21.27 4.40
CA GLY A 474 31.55 -21.66 3.47
C GLY A 474 31.79 -20.60 2.38
N TYR A 475 30.72 -20.06 1.79
CA TYR A 475 30.75 -18.96 0.84
C TYR A 475 31.42 -17.71 1.43
N LYS A 476 30.97 -17.25 2.60
CA LYS A 476 31.55 -16.07 3.26
C LYS A 476 33.03 -16.27 3.58
N ARG A 477 33.44 -17.48 3.98
CA ARG A 477 34.85 -17.81 4.22
C ARG A 477 35.68 -17.74 2.92
N ALA A 478 35.19 -18.36 1.84
CA ALA A 478 35.83 -18.30 0.52
C ALA A 478 35.97 -16.86 0.02
N ALA A 479 34.87 -16.09 0.02
CA ALA A 479 34.85 -14.69 -0.43
C ALA A 479 35.81 -13.80 0.38
N ASN A 480 35.88 -13.98 1.70
CA ASN A 480 36.79 -13.22 2.56
C ASN A 480 38.27 -13.57 2.30
N ILE A 481 38.59 -14.84 2.03
CA ILE A 481 39.96 -15.23 1.66
C ILE A 481 40.34 -14.59 0.33
N LEU A 482 39.51 -14.73 -0.71
CA LEU A 482 39.76 -14.13 -2.02
C LEU A 482 39.95 -12.61 -1.92
N LYS A 483 39.15 -11.93 -1.10
CA LYS A 483 39.28 -10.49 -0.85
C LYS A 483 40.58 -10.12 -0.12
N LYS A 484 40.98 -10.88 0.89
CA LYS A 484 42.25 -10.63 1.63
C LYS A 484 43.47 -10.80 0.74
N GLU A 485 43.39 -11.72 -0.21
CA GLU A 485 44.45 -12.06 -1.14
C GLU A 485 44.48 -11.13 -2.38
N ASP A 486 43.59 -10.12 -2.45
CA ASP A 486 43.34 -9.29 -3.64
C ASP A 486 43.23 -10.14 -4.93
N TRP A 487 42.57 -11.30 -4.81
CA TRP A 487 42.51 -12.27 -5.88
C TRP A 487 41.51 -11.83 -6.95
N ARG A 488 42.03 -11.46 -8.11
CA ARG A 488 41.25 -11.04 -9.30
C ARG A 488 41.01 -12.16 -10.30
N GLY A 489 41.27 -13.42 -9.93
CA GLY A 489 41.21 -14.55 -10.86
C GLY A 489 42.45 -14.65 -11.75
N ILE A 490 42.41 -15.59 -12.71
CA ILE A 490 43.45 -15.78 -13.74
C ILE A 490 43.58 -14.53 -14.65
N GLU A 491 42.60 -13.63 -14.60
CA GLU A 491 42.55 -12.35 -15.32
C GLU A 491 43.53 -11.28 -14.78
N GLY A 492 44.03 -11.43 -13.55
CA GLY A 492 44.92 -10.47 -12.89
C GLY A 492 46.40 -10.49 -13.35
N GLU A 493 46.81 -11.45 -14.18
CA GLU A 493 48.20 -11.57 -14.69
C GLU A 493 48.49 -10.74 -15.95
N ILE A 494 47.68 -9.72 -16.27
CA ILE A 494 48.05 -8.73 -17.28
C ILE A 494 48.92 -7.68 -16.58
N SER A 495 50.20 -7.60 -16.94
CA SER A 495 51.03 -6.47 -16.54
C SER A 495 50.40 -5.19 -17.08
N GLN A 496 49.84 -4.37 -16.20
CA GLN A 496 49.44 -3.00 -16.53
C GLN A 496 50.70 -2.13 -16.70
N THR A 497 51.47 -2.39 -17.75
CA THR A 497 52.54 -1.51 -18.19
C THR A 497 51.95 -0.45 -19.10
N GLY A 498 51.47 0.65 -18.50
CA GLY A 498 51.38 1.98 -19.12
C GLY A 498 50.33 2.20 -20.22
N GLU A 499 49.48 3.21 -19.98
CA GLU A 499 48.60 3.93 -20.92
C GLU A 499 47.47 3.13 -21.62
N GLU A 500 46.25 3.39 -21.13
CA GLU A 500 44.92 3.22 -21.75
C GLU A 500 44.69 1.98 -22.64
N ASP A 501 43.93 1.01 -22.12
CA ASP A 501 43.41 -0.13 -22.89
C ASP A 501 42.25 0.33 -23.81
N PRO A 502 42.40 0.28 -25.16
CA PRO A 502 41.36 0.71 -26.10
C PRO A 502 40.15 -0.25 -26.18
N LEU A 503 40.12 -1.34 -25.41
CA LEU A 503 39.10 -2.39 -25.52
C LEU A 503 38.02 -2.35 -24.42
N ALA A 504 38.07 -1.40 -23.49
CA ALA A 504 37.06 -1.27 -22.43
C ALA A 504 35.72 -0.64 -22.87
N MET A 505 35.57 -0.29 -24.16
CA MET A 505 34.40 0.42 -24.70
C MET A 505 33.82 -0.23 -25.96
N VAL A 506 33.81 -1.56 -26.03
CA VAL A 506 33.16 -2.28 -27.13
C VAL A 506 32.22 -3.36 -26.58
N ASP A 507 30.98 -2.96 -26.30
CA ASP A 507 29.83 -3.88 -26.18
C ASP A 507 29.45 -4.38 -27.59
N ASP A 508 30.29 -5.23 -28.17
CA ASP A 508 29.95 -5.93 -29.43
C ASP A 508 29.40 -7.33 -29.08
N PRO A 509 28.09 -7.58 -29.29
CA PRO A 509 27.43 -8.85 -28.99
C PRO A 509 28.09 -10.04 -29.70
N ASP A 510 28.76 -9.81 -30.83
CA ASP A 510 29.42 -10.85 -31.61
C ASP A 510 30.78 -11.28 -31.02
N LEU A 511 31.39 -10.47 -30.14
CA LEU A 511 32.64 -10.81 -29.44
C LEU A 511 32.43 -11.55 -28.11
N ALA A 512 31.29 -11.41 -27.46
CA ALA A 512 30.95 -12.12 -26.21
C ALA A 512 31.11 -13.66 -26.31
N PRO A 513 30.62 -14.35 -27.36
CA PRO A 513 30.82 -15.79 -27.52
C PRO A 513 32.29 -16.17 -27.80
N VAL A 514 33.07 -15.29 -28.43
CA VAL A 514 34.51 -15.50 -28.69
C VAL A 514 35.34 -15.35 -27.42
N ILE A 515 34.99 -14.36 -26.57
CA ILE A 515 35.59 -14.18 -25.25
C ILE A 515 35.22 -15.36 -24.36
N ALA A 516 33.95 -15.77 -24.31
CA ALA A 516 33.51 -16.95 -23.57
C ALA A 516 34.23 -18.24 -24.03
N ALA A 517 34.44 -18.43 -25.35
CA ALA A 517 35.18 -19.56 -25.89
C ALA A 517 36.67 -19.54 -25.52
N LYS A 518 37.34 -18.37 -25.61
CA LYS A 518 38.73 -18.20 -25.17
C LYS A 518 38.90 -18.34 -23.66
N MET A 519 37.91 -17.92 -22.88
CA MET A 519 37.88 -18.13 -21.43
C MET A 519 37.67 -19.60 -21.09
N ALA A 520 36.82 -20.31 -21.82
CA ALA A 520 36.66 -21.77 -21.69
C ALA A 520 37.95 -22.53 -22.06
N GLU A 521 38.67 -22.12 -23.12
CA GLU A 521 39.99 -22.67 -23.47
C GLU A 521 41.04 -22.41 -22.38
N ARG A 522 41.03 -21.24 -21.74
CA ARG A 522 41.93 -20.91 -20.62
C ARG A 522 41.57 -21.62 -19.33
N HIS A 523 40.29 -21.82 -19.03
CA HIS A 523 39.86 -22.66 -17.91
C HIS A 523 40.26 -24.12 -18.15
N ALA A 524 40.17 -24.63 -19.37
CA ALA A 524 40.68 -25.95 -19.74
C ALA A 524 42.22 -26.05 -19.61
N ALA A 525 42.96 -24.97 -19.89
CA ALA A 525 44.40 -24.93 -19.66
C ALA A 525 44.79 -24.86 -18.16
N ALA A 526 43.89 -24.35 -17.31
CA ALA A 526 44.05 -24.30 -15.84
C ALA A 526 43.66 -25.62 -15.14
N GLU A 527 42.97 -26.55 -15.82
CA GLU A 527 42.63 -27.89 -15.28
C GLU A 527 43.85 -28.79 -15.07
N HIS A 528 44.97 -28.52 -15.73
CA HIS A 528 46.22 -29.22 -15.45
C HIS A 528 46.96 -28.59 -14.29
N LEU A 529 46.60 -29.04 -13.07
CA LEU A 529 47.39 -28.82 -11.88
C LEU A 529 48.82 -29.33 -12.12
N SER A 530 49.81 -28.48 -11.87
CA SER A 530 51.24 -28.82 -11.96
C SER A 530 51.70 -29.77 -10.84
N TYR A 531 50.78 -30.17 -9.97
CA TYR A 531 50.98 -31.06 -8.83
C TYR A 531 49.78 -32.01 -8.68
N THR A 532 49.96 -33.10 -7.94
CA THR A 532 48.84 -33.99 -7.60
C THR A 532 47.99 -33.35 -6.50
N PRO A 533 46.70 -33.07 -6.73
CA PRO A 533 45.83 -32.45 -5.73
C PRO A 533 45.72 -33.31 -4.47
N GLU A 534 45.63 -32.65 -3.31
CA GLU A 534 45.32 -33.33 -2.06
C GLU A 534 43.90 -33.94 -2.13
N PRO A 535 43.59 -35.02 -1.38
CA PRO A 535 42.28 -35.67 -1.45
C PRO A 535 41.09 -34.73 -1.22
N ALA A 536 41.24 -33.71 -0.38
CA ALA A 536 40.23 -32.68 -0.15
C ALA A 536 40.11 -31.66 -1.30
N GLU A 537 41.21 -31.35 -2.01
CA GLU A 537 41.17 -30.54 -3.23
C GLU A 537 40.45 -31.29 -4.35
N GLN A 538 40.82 -32.55 -4.60
CA GLN A 538 40.19 -33.37 -5.64
C GLN A 538 38.69 -33.55 -5.37
N ALA A 539 38.31 -33.81 -4.11
CA ALA A 539 36.90 -33.95 -3.74
C ALA A 539 36.07 -32.68 -4.02
N LEU A 540 36.65 -31.49 -3.81
CA LEU A 540 35.98 -30.22 -4.12
C LEU A 540 35.92 -29.96 -5.63
N ILE A 541 36.97 -30.31 -6.38
CA ILE A 541 36.97 -30.25 -7.85
C ILE A 541 35.85 -31.12 -8.42
N ASP A 542 35.81 -32.41 -8.05
CA ASP A 542 34.82 -33.37 -8.53
C ASP A 542 33.38 -32.92 -8.18
N ALA A 543 33.20 -32.39 -6.97
CA ALA A 543 31.91 -31.88 -6.53
C ALA A 543 31.47 -30.64 -7.32
N LEU A 544 32.39 -29.73 -7.66
CA LEU A 544 32.11 -28.57 -8.50
C LEU A 544 31.84 -28.94 -9.95
N ASP A 545 32.55 -29.93 -10.51
CA ASP A 545 32.33 -30.48 -11.85
C ASP A 545 30.92 -31.08 -11.98
N ALA A 546 30.41 -31.69 -10.91
CA ALA A 546 29.06 -32.24 -10.89
C ALA A 546 27.99 -31.17 -10.60
N ALA A 547 28.16 -30.36 -9.55
CA ALA A 547 27.11 -29.48 -9.03
C ALA A 547 26.90 -28.22 -9.88
N ALA A 548 27.97 -27.59 -10.38
CA ALA A 548 27.84 -26.30 -11.07
C ALA A 548 27.04 -26.40 -12.39
N PRO A 549 27.25 -27.42 -13.26
CA PRO A 549 26.42 -27.60 -14.45
C PRO A 549 24.97 -27.96 -14.11
N GLN A 550 24.74 -28.76 -13.07
CA GLN A 550 23.39 -29.12 -12.61
C GLN A 550 22.63 -27.91 -12.08
N ALA A 551 23.26 -27.09 -11.26
CA ALA A 551 22.69 -25.86 -10.74
C ALA A 551 22.37 -24.87 -11.88
N ALA A 552 23.29 -24.69 -12.83
CA ALA A 552 23.04 -23.84 -14.00
C ALA A 552 21.85 -24.34 -14.83
N ALA A 553 21.81 -25.64 -15.17
CA ALA A 553 20.69 -26.21 -15.91
C ALA A 553 19.35 -26.13 -15.16
N ALA A 554 19.38 -26.16 -13.83
CA ALA A 554 18.20 -25.98 -13.00
C ALA A 554 17.72 -24.52 -12.97
N VAL A 555 18.62 -23.54 -12.91
CA VAL A 555 18.28 -22.10 -13.00
C VAL A 555 17.68 -21.74 -14.36
N GLU A 556 18.25 -22.26 -15.46
CA GLU A 556 17.73 -22.08 -16.81
C GLU A 556 16.33 -22.71 -16.96
N ALA A 557 16.11 -23.86 -16.35
CA ALA A 557 14.80 -24.53 -16.33
C ALA A 557 13.84 -24.00 -15.25
N GLU A 558 14.18 -22.92 -14.55
CA GLU A 558 13.41 -22.33 -13.44
C GLU A 558 13.11 -23.28 -12.27
N ARG A 559 13.87 -24.38 -12.16
CA ARG A 559 13.83 -25.34 -11.06
C ARG A 559 14.73 -24.88 -9.93
N PHE A 560 14.41 -23.73 -9.33
CA PHE A 560 15.27 -23.09 -8.34
C PHE A 560 15.54 -23.95 -7.10
N ALA A 561 14.58 -24.76 -6.66
CA ALA A 561 14.79 -25.71 -5.57
C ALA A 561 15.86 -26.77 -5.91
N ASP A 562 15.86 -27.27 -7.15
CA ASP A 562 16.87 -28.23 -7.63
C ASP A 562 18.24 -27.57 -7.77
N ALA A 563 18.28 -26.29 -8.15
CA ALA A 563 19.52 -25.51 -8.17
C ALA A 563 20.13 -25.38 -6.78
N MET A 564 19.30 -25.09 -5.76
CA MET A 564 19.74 -25.03 -4.37
C MET A 564 20.20 -26.41 -3.85
N ALA A 565 19.49 -27.49 -4.22
CA ALA A 565 19.86 -28.85 -3.84
C ALA A 565 21.20 -29.28 -4.47
N ALA A 566 21.46 -28.90 -5.72
CA ALA A 566 22.76 -29.11 -6.36
C ALA A 566 23.87 -28.35 -5.64
N LEU A 567 23.65 -27.09 -5.25
CA LEU A 567 24.64 -26.33 -4.49
C LEU A 567 24.85 -26.86 -3.07
N ALA A 568 23.82 -27.44 -2.44
CA ALA A 568 23.92 -28.06 -1.12
C ALA A 568 24.96 -29.18 -1.07
N SER A 569 25.17 -29.91 -2.18
CA SER A 569 26.17 -30.98 -2.24
C SER A 569 27.61 -30.48 -2.12
N LEU A 570 27.85 -29.17 -2.29
CA LEU A 570 29.16 -28.55 -2.12
C LEU A 570 29.53 -28.34 -0.64
N ARG A 571 28.59 -28.43 0.30
CA ARG A 571 28.81 -28.24 1.75
C ARG A 571 29.95 -29.11 2.29
N ALA A 572 29.78 -30.44 2.21
CA ALA A 572 30.77 -31.35 2.81
C ALA A 572 32.16 -31.24 2.15
N PRO A 573 32.27 -31.13 0.80
CA PRO A 573 33.56 -30.89 0.15
C PRO A 573 34.24 -29.56 0.53
N ILE A 574 33.49 -28.45 0.64
CA ILE A 574 34.09 -27.15 0.99
C ILE A 574 34.53 -27.10 2.46
N ASP A 575 33.77 -27.70 3.37
CA ASP A 575 34.13 -27.81 4.79
C ASP A 575 35.42 -28.63 4.94
N ARG A 576 35.47 -29.79 4.28
CA ARG A 576 36.66 -30.66 4.26
C ARG A 576 37.88 -29.96 3.66
N PHE A 577 37.72 -29.23 2.57
CA PHE A 577 38.78 -28.43 1.98
C PHE A 577 39.34 -27.43 3.01
N PHE A 578 38.46 -26.77 3.76
CA PHE A 578 38.87 -25.79 4.77
C PHE A 578 39.47 -26.37 6.05
N GLU A 579 39.24 -27.65 6.34
CA GLU A 579 39.82 -28.38 7.47
C GLU A 579 41.18 -28.99 7.12
N GLU A 580 41.30 -29.59 5.93
CA GLU A 580 42.47 -30.36 5.52
C GLU A 580 43.50 -29.54 4.72
N VAL A 581 43.08 -28.46 4.03
CA VAL A 581 43.92 -27.74 3.05
C VAL A 581 44.31 -26.35 3.54
N ILE A 582 45.62 -26.04 3.49
CA ILE A 582 46.14 -24.70 3.78
C ILE A 582 46.10 -23.84 2.51
N VAL A 583 45.13 -22.93 2.40
CA VAL A 583 44.96 -22.09 1.19
C VAL A 583 46.20 -21.24 0.86
N ASN A 584 46.81 -20.62 1.88
CA ASN A 584 48.04 -19.84 1.73
C ASN A 584 49.29 -20.73 1.78
N ALA A 585 49.41 -21.64 0.80
CA ALA A 585 50.56 -22.54 0.69
C ALA A 585 51.86 -21.75 0.39
N GLU A 586 53.00 -22.23 0.90
CA GLU A 586 54.32 -21.66 0.59
C GLU A 586 54.68 -21.81 -0.90
N GLU A 587 54.17 -22.86 -1.54
CA GLU A 587 54.35 -23.13 -2.95
C GLU A 587 53.40 -22.26 -3.80
N PRO A 588 53.93 -21.35 -4.67
CA PRO A 588 53.10 -20.40 -5.41
C PRO A 588 52.05 -21.08 -6.31
N ALA A 589 52.41 -22.18 -6.97
CA ALA A 589 51.50 -22.93 -7.85
C ALA A 589 50.31 -23.53 -7.08
N LYS A 590 50.52 -24.08 -5.88
CA LYS A 590 49.46 -24.61 -5.02
C LYS A 590 48.55 -23.50 -4.50
N ARG A 591 49.13 -22.38 -4.06
CA ARG A 591 48.36 -21.22 -3.61
C ARG A 591 47.47 -20.69 -4.73
N GLN A 592 47.99 -20.53 -5.94
CA GLN A 592 47.25 -20.05 -7.10
C GLN A 592 46.09 -21.00 -7.46
N ALA A 593 46.34 -22.31 -7.51
CA ALA A 593 45.32 -23.32 -7.78
C ALA A 593 44.21 -23.34 -6.72
N ARG A 594 44.57 -23.27 -5.42
CA ARG A 594 43.61 -23.23 -4.31
C ARG A 594 42.75 -21.98 -4.31
N LEU A 595 43.32 -20.81 -4.64
CA LEU A 595 42.57 -19.57 -4.80
C LEU A 595 41.65 -19.60 -6.03
N ALA A 596 42.10 -20.17 -7.15
CA ALA A 596 41.27 -20.40 -8.31
C ALA A 596 40.09 -21.34 -8.00
N LEU A 597 40.32 -22.41 -7.22
CA LEU A 597 39.28 -23.34 -6.78
C LEU A 597 38.24 -22.67 -5.88
N LEU A 598 38.66 -21.80 -4.95
CA LEU A 598 37.74 -21.01 -4.13
C LEU A 598 36.95 -19.98 -4.95
N ALA A 599 37.57 -19.36 -5.95
CA ALA A 599 36.88 -18.46 -6.88
C ALA A 599 35.81 -19.23 -7.66
N ARG A 600 36.15 -20.41 -8.18
CA ARG A 600 35.23 -21.29 -8.90
C ARG A 600 34.05 -21.74 -8.04
N PHE A 601 34.28 -22.04 -6.75
CA PHE A 601 33.21 -22.31 -5.78
C PHE A 601 32.31 -21.08 -5.56
N ARG A 602 32.90 -19.90 -5.31
CA ARG A 602 32.16 -18.64 -5.17
C ARG A 602 31.28 -18.37 -6.39
N ASP A 603 31.83 -18.53 -7.59
CA ASP A 603 31.13 -18.25 -8.85
C ASP A 603 30.00 -19.25 -9.11
N ALA A 604 30.17 -20.52 -8.75
CA ALA A 604 29.11 -21.52 -8.83
C ALA A 604 27.90 -21.16 -7.95
N VAL A 605 28.13 -20.67 -6.73
CA VAL A 605 27.08 -20.19 -5.82
C VAL A 605 26.46 -18.88 -6.34
N HIS A 606 27.30 -17.98 -6.87
CA HIS A 606 26.87 -16.67 -7.37
C HIS A 606 25.92 -16.76 -8.57
N ARG A 607 25.95 -17.85 -9.35
CA ARG A 607 24.98 -18.08 -10.45
C ARG A 607 23.52 -18.19 -9.99
N VAL A 608 23.30 -18.54 -8.72
CA VAL A 608 21.95 -18.74 -8.18
C VAL A 608 21.46 -17.49 -7.42
N ALA A 609 22.33 -16.88 -6.61
CA ALA A 609 22.10 -15.61 -5.94
C ALA A 609 23.42 -14.99 -5.49
N ASP A 610 23.47 -13.68 -5.27
CA ASP A 610 24.60 -13.02 -4.64
C ASP A 610 24.58 -13.25 -3.12
N PHE A 611 25.19 -14.36 -2.68
CA PHE A 611 25.29 -14.73 -1.26
C PHE A 611 26.06 -13.69 -0.42
N SER A 612 26.79 -12.74 -1.04
CA SER A 612 27.46 -11.66 -0.32
C SER A 612 26.47 -10.64 0.26
N ARG A 613 25.25 -10.57 -0.30
CA ARG A 613 24.16 -9.71 0.16
C ARG A 613 23.36 -10.31 1.31
N ILE A 614 23.49 -11.63 1.55
CA ILE A 614 22.69 -12.33 2.56
C ILE A 614 23.28 -12.12 3.96
N GLU A 615 22.49 -11.49 4.83
CA GLU A 615 22.81 -11.27 6.24
C GLU A 615 22.79 -12.60 7.01
N GLY A 616 23.65 -12.70 8.03
CA GLY A 616 23.83 -13.93 8.81
C GLY A 616 22.73 -14.16 9.82
#